data_AF-A0A7W1BF70-F1
#
_entry.id   AF-A0A7W1BF70-F1
#
_cell.length_a   1.000
_cell.length_b   1.000
_cell.length_c   1.000
_cell.angle_alpha   90.00
_cell.angle_beta   90.00
_cell.angle_gamma   90.00
#
_symmetry.space_group_name_H-M   'P 1'
#
loop_
_entity.id
_entity.type
_entity.pdbx_description
1 polymer ?
#
loop_
_entity_poly.entity_id
_entity_poly.type
_entity_poly.pdbx_seq_one_letter_code
_entity_poly.pdbx_strand_id
1 'polypeptide(L)'
;LGRVHYERGPAFSGYRNGYARPREIGIGTWSVGVRAPRVRDTPPGAPPFESAILPKRRYLSLSTQRLFARLYLEGLSSGDFEPAFRELLGERATLSSSTILRLKADWETDYAAWRGRPIEGAFAYLWADGIVRHEAPHNRVGWKGPPPGCRSSPVKLEAA
;
A
#
# COMPACT_ATOMS: atom_id res chain seq x y z
N LEU A 1 -16.15 24.50 -1.22
CA LEU A 1 -16.28 24.05 0.18
C LEU A 1 -14.92 24.23 0.82
N GLY A 2 -14.74 25.24 1.69
CA GLY A 2 -13.42 25.55 2.25
C GLY A 2 -13.08 27.04 2.44
N ARG A 3 -14.07 27.94 2.42
CA ARG A 3 -13.83 29.32 2.84
C ARG A 3 -13.77 29.42 4.36
N VAL A 4 -12.96 30.35 4.84
CA VAL A 4 -12.99 30.74 6.26
C VAL A 4 -14.27 31.54 6.53
N HIS A 5 -14.74 31.54 7.77
CA HIS A 5 -15.92 32.32 8.16
C HIS A 5 -15.71 33.81 7.77
N TYR A 6 -16.65 34.41 7.04
CA TYR A 6 -16.61 35.76 6.47
C TYR A 6 -15.69 36.04 5.26
N GLU A 7 -15.08 35.03 4.64
CA GLU A 7 -14.26 35.26 3.44
C GLU A 7 -15.12 35.66 2.23
N ARG A 8 -15.00 36.92 1.80
CA ARG A 8 -15.68 37.47 0.62
C ARG A 8 -14.98 37.00 -0.66
N GLY A 9 -15.76 36.73 -1.69
CA GLY A 9 -15.30 36.29 -3.00
C GLY A 9 -16.49 36.10 -3.92
N PRO A 10 -16.28 35.72 -5.20
CA PRO A 10 -17.34 35.62 -6.20
C PRO A 10 -18.47 34.68 -5.75
N ALA A 11 -19.66 34.86 -6.33
CA ALA A 11 -20.85 34.06 -6.04
C ALA A 11 -20.51 32.57 -6.13
N PHE A 12 -20.54 31.90 -4.98
CA PHE A 12 -20.21 30.48 -4.90
C PHE A 12 -21.46 29.67 -5.23
N SER A 13 -21.39 28.82 -6.25
CA SER A 13 -22.40 27.81 -6.50
C SER A 13 -21.99 26.49 -5.85
N GLY A 14 -22.95 25.74 -5.33
CA GLY A 14 -22.71 24.41 -4.79
C GLY A 14 -23.48 24.15 -3.51
N TYR A 15 -24.40 23.18 -3.53
CA TYR A 15 -25.20 22.81 -2.37
C TYR A 15 -25.16 21.30 -2.10
N ARG A 16 -25.45 20.94 -0.85
CA ARG A 16 -25.54 19.54 -0.44
C ARG A 16 -26.82 18.92 -0.99
N ASN A 17 -26.68 17.88 -1.81
CA ASN A 17 -27.79 17.16 -2.41
C ASN A 17 -27.82 15.70 -1.93
N GLY A 18 -28.19 15.53 -0.67
CA GLY A 18 -28.33 14.22 -0.03
C GLY A 18 -27.00 13.49 0.20
N TYR A 19 -27.06 12.16 0.17
CA TYR A 19 -25.95 11.27 0.49
C TYR A 19 -25.73 10.23 -0.61
N ALA A 20 -24.50 9.72 -0.68
CA ALA A 20 -24.17 8.53 -1.44
C ALA A 20 -24.80 7.29 -0.81
N ARG A 21 -24.79 6.18 -1.57
CA ARG A 21 -25.22 4.88 -1.06
C ARG A 21 -24.44 4.55 0.23
N PRO A 22 -25.12 4.01 1.25
CA PRO A 22 -24.44 3.54 2.45
C PRO A 22 -23.39 2.51 2.08
N ARG A 23 -22.26 2.54 2.78
CA ARG A 23 -21.22 1.52 2.69
C ARG A 23 -20.52 1.40 4.03
N GLU A 24 -19.78 0.33 4.22
CA GLU A 24 -18.97 0.12 5.42
C GLU A 24 -17.51 0.50 5.20
N ILE A 25 -16.86 0.87 6.29
CA ILE A 25 -15.40 1.04 6.38
C ILE A 25 -14.90 0.14 7.50
N GLY A 26 -13.98 -0.78 7.18
CA GLY A 26 -13.28 -1.60 8.17
C GLY A 26 -12.23 -0.78 8.92
N ILE A 27 -12.39 -0.69 10.24
CA ILE A 27 -11.48 -0.06 11.19
C ILE A 27 -10.99 -1.16 12.14
N GLY A 28 -9.89 -1.81 11.76
CA GLY A 28 -9.39 -2.97 12.49
C GLY A 28 -10.41 -4.12 12.45
N THR A 29 -10.82 -4.60 13.62
CA THR A 29 -11.73 -5.75 13.80
C THR A 29 -13.21 -5.42 13.60
N TRP A 30 -13.55 -4.14 13.46
CA TRP A 30 -14.95 -3.69 13.36
C TRP A 30 -15.16 -2.89 12.08
N SER A 31 -16.40 -2.80 11.62
CA SER A 31 -16.77 -1.92 10.51
C SER A 31 -17.72 -0.82 10.95
N VAL A 32 -17.61 0.34 10.30
CA VAL A 32 -18.47 1.51 10.55
C VAL A 32 -19.26 1.81 9.29
N GLY A 33 -20.58 1.89 9.42
CA GLY A 33 -21.48 2.32 8.36
C GLY A 33 -21.34 3.82 8.10
N VAL A 34 -21.03 4.20 6.86
CA VAL A 34 -20.84 5.59 6.46
C VAL A 34 -21.72 5.95 5.27
N ARG A 35 -22.15 7.21 5.24
CA ARG A 35 -22.86 7.83 4.11
C ARG A 35 -22.14 9.12 3.73
N ALA A 36 -21.41 9.11 2.61
CA ALA A 36 -20.70 10.29 2.14
C ALA A 36 -21.70 11.35 1.64
N PRO A 37 -21.55 12.64 1.99
CA PRO A 37 -22.42 13.68 1.45
C PRO A 37 -22.20 13.83 -0.06
N ARG A 38 -23.26 14.21 -0.79
CA ARG A 38 -23.19 14.58 -2.20
C ARG A 38 -23.33 16.08 -2.33
N VAL A 39 -22.55 16.65 -3.24
CA VAL A 39 -22.58 18.08 -3.56
C VAL A 39 -22.94 18.21 -5.03
N ARG A 40 -23.88 19.10 -5.35
CA ARG A 40 -24.28 19.44 -6.72
C ARG A 40 -24.11 20.94 -6.95
N ASP A 41 -24.16 21.33 -8.21
CA ASP A 41 -24.05 22.70 -8.71
C ASP A 41 -22.74 23.39 -8.32
N THR A 42 -21.66 22.59 -8.22
CA THR A 42 -20.29 23.10 -8.05
C THR A 42 -19.93 24.00 -9.23
N PRO A 43 -19.14 25.08 -9.04
CA PRO A 43 -18.88 26.04 -10.10
C PRO A 43 -18.17 25.38 -11.29
N PRO A 44 -18.39 25.87 -12.53
CA PRO A 44 -17.68 25.37 -13.70
C PRO A 44 -16.16 25.40 -13.49
N GLY A 45 -15.48 24.28 -13.71
CA GLY A 45 -14.03 24.15 -13.51
C GLY A 45 -13.58 23.81 -12.07
N ALA A 46 -14.48 23.80 -11.08
CA ALA A 46 -14.14 23.35 -9.74
C ALA A 46 -14.10 21.81 -9.66
N PRO A 47 -13.13 21.22 -8.93
CA PRO A 47 -13.07 19.77 -8.76
C PRO A 47 -14.31 19.27 -8.00
N PRO A 48 -14.81 18.05 -8.32
CA PRO A 48 -15.90 17.44 -7.56
C PRO A 48 -15.57 17.34 -6.08
N PHE A 49 -16.57 17.43 -5.21
CA PHE A 49 -16.35 17.25 -3.78
C PHE A 49 -15.75 15.86 -3.49
N GLU A 50 -14.62 15.87 -2.79
CA GLU A 50 -13.98 14.67 -2.24
C GLU A 50 -13.73 14.86 -0.75
N SER A 51 -14.09 13.86 0.04
CA SER A 51 -13.83 13.88 1.48
C SER A 51 -12.39 13.46 1.74
N ALA A 52 -11.64 14.29 2.46
CA ALA A 52 -10.31 13.95 2.95
C ALA A 52 -10.32 12.76 3.94
N ILE A 53 -11.41 12.61 4.70
CA ILE A 53 -11.56 11.57 5.73
C ILE A 53 -12.14 10.28 5.14
N LEU A 54 -13.12 10.41 4.23
CA LEU A 54 -13.84 9.28 3.64
C LEU A 54 -13.45 9.09 2.17
N PRO A 55 -12.35 8.36 1.91
CA PRO A 55 -11.90 8.12 0.54
C PRO A 55 -12.90 7.30 -0.26
N LYS A 56 -13.08 7.65 -1.53
CA LYS A 56 -14.00 6.93 -2.43
C LYS A 56 -13.59 5.46 -2.55
N ARG A 57 -14.59 4.57 -2.46
CA ARG A 57 -14.47 3.13 -2.79
C ARG A 57 -13.39 2.34 -2.02
N ARG A 58 -12.89 2.82 -0.88
CA ARG A 58 -12.01 2.02 0.00
C ARG A 58 -12.79 1.41 1.15
N TYR A 59 -12.68 0.10 1.36
CA TYR A 59 -13.26 -0.57 2.53
C TYR A 59 -12.36 -0.41 3.76
N LEU A 60 -11.06 -0.70 3.66
CA LEU A 60 -10.15 -0.60 4.79
C LEU A 60 -9.77 0.86 5.10
N SER A 61 -9.69 1.19 6.38
CA SER A 61 -9.14 2.47 6.84
C SER A 61 -7.65 2.63 6.49
N LEU A 62 -7.17 3.87 6.44
CA LEU A 62 -5.74 4.16 6.17
C LEU A 62 -4.82 3.59 7.27
N SER A 63 -5.25 3.64 8.53
CA SER A 63 -4.48 3.08 9.65
C SER A 63 -4.37 1.56 9.54
N THR A 64 -5.45 0.87 9.20
CA THR A 64 -5.44 -0.58 8.96
C THR A 64 -4.54 -0.97 7.78
N GLN A 65 -4.59 -0.23 6.69
CA GLN A 65 -3.70 -0.46 5.54
C GLN A 65 -2.21 -0.30 5.91
N ARG A 66 -1.87 0.75 6.67
CA ARG A 66 -0.51 0.96 7.17
C ARG A 66 -0.03 -0.16 8.09
N LEU A 67 -0.92 -0.68 8.93
CA LEU A 67 -0.62 -1.83 9.77
C LEU A 67 -0.29 -3.06 8.93
N PHE A 68 -1.08 -3.38 7.90
CA PHE A 68 -0.80 -4.53 7.03
C PHE A 68 0.51 -4.37 6.25
N ALA A 69 0.79 -3.17 5.74
CA ALA A 69 2.07 -2.89 5.13
C ALA A 69 3.22 -3.13 6.13
N ARG A 70 3.09 -2.63 7.37
CA ARG A 70 4.11 -2.85 8.41
C ARG A 70 4.29 -4.35 8.72
N LEU A 71 3.22 -5.12 8.88
CA LEU A 71 3.32 -6.55 9.16
C LEU A 71 4.08 -7.31 8.07
N TYR A 72 3.98 -6.88 6.81
CA TYR A 72 4.79 -7.43 5.72
C TYR A 72 6.29 -7.14 5.93
N LEU A 73 6.65 -5.95 6.42
CA LEU A 73 8.05 -5.63 6.77
C LEU A 73 8.56 -6.44 7.95
N GLU A 74 7.70 -6.74 8.93
CA GLU A 74 8.02 -7.59 10.09
C GLU A 74 8.16 -9.08 9.70
N GLY A 75 7.98 -9.44 8.42
CA GLY A 75 8.25 -10.77 7.89
C GLY A 75 7.00 -11.62 7.61
N LEU A 76 5.80 -11.07 7.72
CA LEU A 76 4.59 -11.80 7.34
C LEU A 76 4.51 -11.96 5.82
N SER A 77 4.41 -13.20 5.35
CA SER A 77 4.29 -13.51 3.92
C SER A 77 3.00 -12.91 3.34
N SER A 78 3.05 -12.41 2.11
CA SER A 78 1.87 -11.91 1.40
C SER A 78 0.80 -13.00 1.18
N GLY A 79 1.18 -14.28 1.17
CA GLY A 79 0.24 -15.41 1.06
C GLY A 79 -0.51 -15.70 2.36
N ASP A 80 0.06 -15.29 3.50
CA ASP A 80 -0.45 -15.64 4.83
C ASP A 80 -1.45 -14.60 5.36
N PHE A 81 -1.58 -13.43 4.73
CA PHE A 81 -2.50 -12.38 5.18
C PHE A 81 -3.97 -12.82 5.15
N GLU A 82 -4.43 -13.36 4.03
CA GLU A 82 -5.81 -13.82 3.91
C GLU A 82 -6.16 -14.88 4.97
N PRO A 83 -5.42 -16.00 5.13
CA PRO A 83 -5.73 -16.99 6.16
C PRO A 83 -5.55 -16.46 7.59
N ALA A 84 -4.54 -15.62 7.86
CA ALA A 84 -4.29 -15.11 9.21
C ALA A 84 -5.35 -14.10 9.69
N PHE A 85 -5.94 -13.33 8.78
CA PHE A 85 -6.83 -12.22 9.15
C PHE A 85 -8.31 -12.45 8.77
N ARG A 86 -8.64 -13.53 8.06
CA ARG A 86 -10.04 -13.84 7.70
C ARG A 86 -10.95 -13.94 8.91
N GLU A 87 -10.53 -14.60 9.97
CA GLU A 87 -11.32 -14.74 11.20
C GLU A 87 -11.50 -13.39 11.91
N LEU A 88 -10.50 -12.51 11.81
CA LEU A 88 -10.48 -11.23 12.50
C LEU A 88 -11.30 -10.14 11.76
N LEU A 89 -11.28 -10.14 10.43
CA LEU A 89 -11.88 -9.09 9.60
C LEU A 89 -13.20 -9.53 8.93
N GLY A 90 -13.50 -10.83 8.98
CA GLY A 90 -14.58 -11.46 8.24
C GLY A 90 -14.34 -11.46 6.73
N GLU A 91 -15.32 -12.01 6.00
CA GLU A 91 -15.24 -12.23 4.55
C GLU A 91 -15.25 -10.95 3.69
N ARG A 92 -15.52 -9.78 4.30
CA ARG A 92 -15.66 -8.50 3.58
C ARG A 92 -14.33 -7.84 3.22
N ALA A 93 -13.27 -8.12 3.97
CA ALA A 93 -11.92 -7.66 3.65
C ALA A 93 -11.16 -8.79 2.97
N THR A 94 -11.33 -8.95 1.65
CA THR A 94 -10.46 -9.85 0.90
C THR A 94 -9.05 -9.26 0.88
N LEU A 95 -8.14 -9.85 1.66
CA LEU A 95 -6.73 -9.50 1.75
C LEU A 95 -5.93 -10.36 0.79
N SER A 96 -6.25 -10.24 -0.50
CA SER A 96 -5.48 -10.91 -1.54
C SER A 96 -4.02 -10.48 -1.46
N SER A 97 -3.09 -11.39 -1.76
CA SER A 97 -1.66 -11.06 -1.81
C SER A 97 -1.39 -9.87 -2.75
N SER A 98 -2.15 -9.74 -3.85
CA SER A 98 -2.07 -8.58 -4.74
C SER A 98 -2.44 -7.26 -4.08
N THR A 99 -3.39 -7.26 -3.14
CA THR A 99 -3.75 -6.07 -2.36
C THR A 99 -2.63 -5.69 -1.42
N ILE A 100 -2.02 -6.66 -0.72
CA ILE A 100 -0.87 -6.42 0.15
C ILE A 100 0.34 -5.90 -0.64
N LEU A 101 0.63 -6.49 -1.80
CA LEU A 101 1.71 -6.02 -2.66
C LEU A 101 1.48 -4.60 -3.18
N ARG A 102 0.22 -4.19 -3.43
CA ARG A 102 -0.10 -2.81 -3.78
C ARG A 102 0.12 -1.84 -2.61
N LEU A 103 -0.08 -2.27 -1.37
CA LEU A 103 0.14 -1.42 -0.20
C LEU A 103 1.61 -1.03 0.00
N LYS A 104 2.55 -1.82 -0.54
CA LYS A 104 3.98 -1.49 -0.52
C LYS A 104 4.50 -0.76 -1.77
N ALA A 105 3.64 -0.44 -2.74
CA ALA A 105 4.07 0.20 -3.99
C ALA A 105 4.76 1.55 -3.75
N ASP A 106 4.31 2.30 -2.75
CA ASP A 106 4.96 3.55 -2.33
C ASP A 106 6.42 3.29 -1.89
N TRP A 107 6.66 2.19 -1.16
CA TRP A 107 8.01 1.80 -0.74
C TRP A 107 8.89 1.31 -1.88
N GLU A 108 8.33 0.74 -2.95
CA GLU A 108 9.12 0.42 -4.14
C GLU A 108 9.69 1.68 -4.78
N THR A 109 8.90 2.77 -4.78
CA THR A 109 9.36 4.08 -5.24
C THR A 109 10.44 4.65 -4.31
N ASP A 110 10.20 4.61 -2.99
CA ASP A 110 11.17 5.07 -1.99
C ASP A 110 12.49 4.30 -2.07
N TYR A 111 12.41 2.98 -2.27
CA TYR A 111 13.57 2.12 -2.39
C TYR A 111 14.36 2.41 -3.68
N ALA A 112 13.68 2.65 -4.80
CA ALA A 112 14.33 3.05 -6.04
C ALA A 112 15.08 4.38 -5.87
N ALA A 113 14.46 5.37 -5.22
CA ALA A 113 15.09 6.65 -4.91
C ALA A 113 16.29 6.47 -3.95
N TRP A 114 16.12 5.68 -2.89
CA TRP A 114 17.17 5.39 -1.90
C TRP A 114 18.38 4.70 -2.52
N ARG A 115 18.16 3.74 -3.43
CA ARG A 115 19.24 3.01 -4.12
C ARG A 115 20.06 3.94 -5.02
N GLY A 116 19.43 4.93 -5.64
CA GLY A 116 20.08 5.88 -6.54
C GLY A 116 20.69 7.11 -5.86
N ARG A 117 20.56 7.24 -4.54
CA ARG A 117 21.03 8.45 -3.83
C ARG A 117 22.56 8.58 -3.92
N PRO A 118 23.09 9.80 -4.13
CA PRO A 118 24.53 10.00 -4.08
C PRO A 118 25.05 9.72 -2.67
N ILE A 119 26.21 9.07 -2.60
CA ILE A 119 26.95 8.88 -1.36
C ILE A 119 28.04 9.94 -1.35
N GLU A 120 27.84 10.99 -0.56
CA GLU A 120 28.73 12.16 -0.52
C GLU A 120 29.64 12.10 0.72
N GLY A 121 30.86 12.65 0.59
CA GLY A 121 31.85 12.72 1.66
C GLY A 121 33.00 11.72 1.53
N ALA A 122 33.95 11.81 2.47
CA ALA A 122 35.09 10.91 2.57
C ALA A 122 34.80 9.81 3.61
N PHE A 123 35.00 8.55 3.21
CA PHE A 123 34.79 7.38 4.07
C PHE A 123 36.13 6.73 4.37
N ALA A 124 36.47 6.59 5.65
CA ALA A 124 37.69 5.89 6.06
C ALA A 124 37.60 4.37 5.85
N TYR A 125 36.38 3.81 5.91
CA TYR A 125 36.11 2.38 5.78
C TYR A 125 34.79 2.11 5.06
N LEU A 126 34.74 1.00 4.32
CA LEU A 126 33.54 0.45 3.70
C LEU A 126 33.50 -1.05 3.99
N TRP A 127 32.33 -1.57 4.38
CA TRP A 127 32.10 -3.00 4.57
C TRP A 127 31.08 -3.50 3.56
N ALA A 128 31.30 -4.71 3.07
CA ALA A 128 30.39 -5.43 2.20
C ALA A 128 30.05 -6.78 2.82
N ASP A 129 28.76 -7.12 2.82
CA ASP A 129 28.22 -8.38 3.33
C ASP A 129 27.45 -9.14 2.24
N GLY A 130 27.38 -10.46 2.39
CA GLY A 130 26.67 -11.34 1.49
C GLY A 130 25.63 -12.18 2.22
N ILE A 131 24.35 -11.99 1.87
CA ILE A 131 23.26 -12.84 2.36
C ILE A 131 22.91 -13.83 1.26
N VAL A 132 23.13 -15.13 1.51
CA VAL A 132 22.69 -16.19 0.60
C VAL A 132 21.21 -16.44 0.80
N ARG A 133 20.43 -16.26 -0.27
CA ARG A 133 19.00 -16.64 -0.29
C ARG A 133 18.80 -17.82 -1.23
N HIS A 134 18.09 -18.83 -0.74
CA HIS A 134 17.58 -19.89 -1.59
C HIS A 134 16.35 -19.37 -2.34
N GLU A 135 16.54 -19.02 -3.61
CA GLU A 135 15.46 -18.65 -4.50
C GLU A 135 15.23 -19.76 -5.53
N ALA A 136 13.98 -20.14 -5.74
CA ALA A 136 13.66 -21.18 -6.69
C ALA A 136 13.83 -20.62 -8.13
N PRO A 137 14.61 -21.27 -9.00
CA PRO A 137 15.02 -20.71 -10.29
C PRO A 137 13.89 -20.52 -11.30
N HIS A 138 12.68 -21.02 -11.02
CA HIS A 138 11.52 -20.89 -11.89
C HIS A 138 10.91 -19.48 -11.92
N ASN A 139 11.32 -18.58 -11.02
CA ASN A 139 10.86 -17.18 -11.02
C ASN A 139 11.69 -16.25 -11.93
N ARG A 140 12.71 -16.76 -12.65
CA ARG A 140 13.38 -15.99 -13.70
C ARG A 140 12.54 -15.95 -14.97
N VAL A 141 12.23 -14.73 -15.44
CA VAL A 141 11.69 -14.50 -16.78
C VAL A 141 12.59 -15.18 -17.81
N GLY A 142 12.07 -16.19 -18.52
CA GLY A 142 12.79 -16.93 -19.58
C GLY A 142 13.16 -18.39 -19.28
N TRP A 143 12.89 -18.94 -18.10
CA TRP A 143 13.21 -20.33 -17.77
C TRP A 143 12.19 -21.34 -18.37
N LYS A 144 12.66 -22.31 -19.16
CA LYS A 144 11.85 -23.40 -19.77
C LYS A 144 12.36 -24.81 -19.41
N GLY A 145 12.95 -25.01 -18.22
CA GLY A 145 13.46 -26.31 -17.77
C GLY A 145 12.66 -26.90 -16.59
N PRO A 146 12.69 -28.23 -16.38
CA PRO A 146 12.13 -28.84 -15.17
C PRO A 146 12.82 -28.30 -13.90
N PRO A 147 12.15 -28.30 -12.74
CA PRO A 147 12.70 -27.73 -11.52
C PRO A 147 14.00 -28.45 -11.15
N PRO A 148 15.12 -27.73 -10.92
CA PRO A 148 16.33 -28.37 -10.45
C PRO A 148 16.08 -28.89 -9.03
N GLY A 149 16.33 -30.19 -8.83
CA GLY A 149 16.35 -30.76 -7.48
C GLY A 149 17.38 -29.99 -6.64
N CYS A 150 16.95 -29.48 -5.49
CA CYS A 150 17.81 -28.79 -4.54
C CYS A 150 19.00 -29.66 -4.16
N ARG A 151 20.16 -29.43 -4.77
CA ARG A 151 21.46 -29.90 -4.28
C ARG A 151 22.23 -28.68 -3.84
N SER A 152 22.38 -28.51 -2.53
CA SER A 152 23.33 -27.58 -1.94
C SER A 152 24.73 -28.13 -2.17
N SER A 153 25.43 -27.63 -3.18
CA SER A 153 26.86 -27.84 -3.32
C SER A 153 27.58 -26.68 -2.62
N PRO A 154 28.50 -26.94 -1.66
CA PRO A 154 29.26 -25.90 -1.00
C PRO A 154 30.18 -25.21 -2.02
N VAL A 155 30.06 -23.89 -2.15
CA VAL A 155 30.97 -23.06 -2.94
C VAL A 155 32.21 -22.82 -2.09
N LYS A 156 33.36 -23.39 -2.48
CA LYS A 156 34.66 -23.03 -1.91
C LYS A 156 35.06 -21.67 -2.50
N LEU A 157 35.15 -20.65 -1.65
CA LEU A 157 35.82 -19.40 -1.96
C LEU A 157 37.32 -19.60 -1.69
N GLU A 158 38.14 -19.65 -2.73
CA GLU A 158 39.59 -19.45 -2.58
C GLU A 158 39.87 -17.95 -2.52
N ALA A 159 40.58 -17.53 -1.47
CA ALA A 159 41.07 -16.17 -1.33
C ALA A 159 42.27 -15.97 -2.27
N ALA A 160 42.29 -14.86 -3.00
CA ALA A 160 43.43 -14.37 -3.77
C ALA A 160 44.45 -13.68 -2.86
#